data_AF-A0A1Y2U846-F1
#
_entry.id   AF-A0A1Y2U846-F1
#
_cell.length_a   1.000
_cell.length_b   1.000
_cell.length_c   1.000
_cell.angle_alpha   90.00
_cell.angle_beta   90.00
_cell.angle_gamma   90.00
#
_symmetry.space_group_name_H-M   'P 1'
#
loop_
_entity.id
_entity.type
_entity.pdbx_description
1 polymer ?
#
loop_
_entity_poly.entity_id
_entity_poly.type
_entity_poly.pdbx_seq_one_letter_code
_entity_poly.pdbx_strand_id
1 'polypeptide(L)'
;NAFYEDTGAYTGEVSPSVLAEVGCRIVELGHAERRRIFGETDSDTAQKAAAAVRNGMIPLVCIGERSKAGGEAATAVTTAVDECRQQVDPVLASLPDDAEVVLAYEPVWAIGAAQPADAEHVVAVTKAIRALECVQQRKGTTRILYGGSAGPGLFEQLKDGVDGLFLGRFAHDPAQFYRTILEVVAA
;
A
#
# COMPACT_ATOMS: atom_id res chain seq x y z
N ASN A 1 -3.04 10.68 -4.18
CA ASN A 1 -2.81 10.65 -5.65
C ASN A 1 -1.99 11.86 -6.05
N ALA A 2 -1.12 11.70 -7.05
CA ALA A 2 -0.44 12.77 -7.77
C ALA A 2 -0.34 12.39 -9.26
N PHE A 3 -0.09 13.35 -10.13
CA PHE A 3 0.39 13.07 -11.49
C PHE A 3 1.87 12.65 -11.48
N TYR A 4 2.44 12.27 -12.63
CA TYR A 4 3.86 11.87 -12.71
C TYR A 4 4.79 13.00 -13.21
N GLU A 5 4.25 14.01 -13.90
CA GLU A 5 4.99 15.22 -14.30
C GLU A 5 4.88 16.34 -13.27
N ASP A 6 5.97 17.09 -13.08
CA ASP A 6 6.02 18.22 -12.16
C ASP A 6 5.36 19.49 -12.72
N THR A 7 5.30 19.61 -14.06
CA THR A 7 4.68 20.73 -14.79
C THR A 7 4.17 20.25 -16.15
N GLY A 8 3.11 20.87 -16.68
CA GLY A 8 2.67 20.61 -18.05
C GLY A 8 1.20 20.91 -18.28
N ALA A 9 0.73 20.62 -19.49
CA ALA A 9 -0.66 20.86 -19.92
C ALA A 9 -1.60 19.72 -19.49
N TYR A 10 -1.71 19.48 -18.18
CA TYR A 10 -2.51 18.41 -17.59
C TYR A 10 -3.65 18.98 -16.74
N THR A 11 -4.59 19.67 -17.37
CA THR A 11 -5.71 20.33 -16.67
C THR A 11 -6.50 19.33 -15.82
N GLY A 12 -6.62 19.63 -14.52
CA GLY A 12 -7.35 18.80 -13.55
C GLY A 12 -6.46 17.88 -12.72
N GLU A 13 -5.20 17.70 -13.12
CA GLU A 13 -4.21 16.95 -12.34
C GLU A 13 -3.50 17.83 -11.30
N VAL A 14 -2.95 17.18 -10.27
CA VAL A 14 -2.12 17.83 -9.25
C VAL A 14 -0.69 17.33 -9.40
N SER A 15 0.25 18.25 -9.59
CA SER A 15 1.66 17.89 -9.75
C SER A 15 2.31 17.51 -8.41
N PRO A 16 3.31 16.61 -8.42
CA PRO A 16 4.09 16.29 -7.23
C PRO A 16 4.82 17.49 -6.62
N SER A 17 5.28 18.43 -7.45
CA SER A 17 5.95 19.66 -7.01
C SER A 17 5.05 20.55 -6.16
N VAL A 18 3.78 20.70 -6.55
CA VAL A 18 2.78 21.47 -5.78
C VAL A 18 2.46 20.76 -4.46
N LEU A 19 2.36 19.42 -4.45
CA LEU A 19 2.18 18.67 -3.21
C LEU A 19 3.33 18.89 -2.23
N ALA A 20 4.57 18.84 -2.72
CA ALA A 20 5.75 19.11 -1.90
C ALA A 20 5.75 20.55 -1.35
N GLU A 21 5.36 21.54 -2.16
CA GLU A 21 5.28 22.95 -1.75
C GLU A 21 4.29 23.18 -0.60
N VAL A 22 3.15 22.48 -0.60
CA VAL A 22 2.17 22.55 0.50
C VAL A 22 2.53 21.69 1.72
N GLY A 23 3.72 21.07 1.72
CA GLY A 23 4.24 20.29 2.84
C GLY A 23 3.73 18.84 2.91
N CYS A 24 3.17 18.31 1.82
CA CYS A 24 2.84 16.89 1.73
C CYS A 24 4.11 16.05 1.89
N ARG A 25 4.05 15.00 2.71
CA ARG A 25 5.19 14.10 2.95
C ARG A 25 4.96 12.69 2.43
N ILE A 26 3.71 12.27 2.28
CA ILE A 26 3.32 10.93 1.86
C ILE A 26 2.24 11.06 0.80
N VAL A 27 2.41 10.35 -0.31
CA VAL A 27 1.43 10.35 -1.41
C VAL A 27 0.91 8.93 -1.60
N GLU A 28 -0.39 8.74 -1.41
CA GLU A 28 -1.09 7.50 -1.75
C GLU A 28 -1.21 7.34 -3.28
N LEU A 29 -0.81 6.17 -3.78
CA LEU A 29 -0.71 5.82 -5.20
C LEU A 29 -1.20 4.40 -5.44
N GLY A 30 -1.75 4.14 -6.63
CA GLY A 30 -2.16 2.79 -7.02
C GLY A 30 -3.34 2.21 -6.24
N HIS A 31 -4.10 3.03 -5.51
CA HIS A 31 -5.27 2.57 -4.75
C HIS A 31 -6.24 1.78 -5.64
N ALA A 32 -6.86 0.73 -5.08
CA ALA A 32 -7.71 -0.19 -5.83
C ALA A 32 -8.85 0.53 -6.59
N GLU A 33 -9.39 1.61 -6.03
CA GLU A 33 -10.40 2.43 -6.71
C GLU A 33 -9.84 3.19 -7.92
N ARG A 34 -8.59 3.67 -7.85
CA ARG A 34 -7.94 4.33 -8.99
C ARG A 34 -7.71 3.36 -10.14
N ARG A 35 -7.23 2.15 -9.82
CA ARG A 35 -7.05 1.07 -10.79
C ARG A 35 -8.36 0.66 -11.44
N ARG A 36 -9.43 0.50 -10.64
CA ARG A 36 -10.73 0.02 -11.12
C ARG A 36 -11.56 1.08 -11.86
N ILE A 37 -11.58 2.31 -11.36
CA ILE A 37 -12.46 3.38 -11.87
C ILE A 37 -11.75 4.22 -12.92
N PHE A 38 -10.46 4.51 -12.73
CA PHE A 38 -9.68 5.39 -13.60
C PHE A 38 -8.71 4.63 -14.51
N GLY A 39 -8.63 3.31 -14.39
CA GLY A 39 -7.82 2.46 -15.27
C GLY A 39 -6.32 2.56 -15.04
N GLU A 40 -5.87 3.02 -13.87
CA GLU A 40 -4.44 3.12 -13.57
C GLU A 40 -3.76 1.75 -13.57
N THR A 41 -2.62 1.70 -14.26
CA THR A 41 -1.79 0.51 -14.42
C THR A 41 -0.65 0.48 -13.40
N ASP A 42 0.07 -0.64 -13.33
CA ASP A 42 1.30 -0.73 -12.54
C ASP A 42 2.39 0.22 -13.05
N SER A 43 2.44 0.45 -14.37
CA SER A 43 3.33 1.45 -14.98
C SER A 43 3.00 2.87 -14.53
N ASP A 44 1.71 3.24 -14.51
CA ASP A 44 1.29 4.56 -14.04
C ASP A 44 1.65 4.76 -12.57
N THR A 45 1.45 3.71 -11.75
CA THR A 45 1.80 3.73 -10.33
C THR A 45 3.30 3.88 -10.12
N ALA A 46 4.14 3.16 -10.87
CA ALA A 46 5.59 3.27 -10.82
C ALA A 46 6.07 4.69 -11.20
N GLN A 47 5.56 5.25 -12.29
CA GLN A 47 5.91 6.62 -12.71
C GLN A 47 5.54 7.65 -11.63
N LYS A 48 4.35 7.53 -11.04
CA LYS A 48 3.91 8.42 -9.95
C LYS A 48 4.74 8.23 -8.68
N ALA A 49 5.16 7.01 -8.35
CA ALA A 49 6.01 6.75 -7.19
C ALA A 49 7.39 7.38 -7.37
N ALA A 50 8.00 7.23 -8.55
CA ALA A 50 9.26 7.90 -8.88
C ALA A 50 9.12 9.44 -8.81
N ALA A 51 7.99 9.97 -9.25
CA ALA A 51 7.72 11.41 -9.17
C ALA A 51 7.56 11.90 -7.72
N ALA A 52 6.91 11.12 -6.85
CA ALA A 52 6.82 11.42 -5.43
C ALA A 52 8.22 11.47 -4.78
N VAL A 53 9.06 10.46 -5.01
CA VAL A 53 10.42 10.40 -4.46
C VAL A 53 11.30 11.54 -4.97
N ARG A 54 11.25 11.87 -6.28
CA ARG A 54 12.00 12.99 -6.85
C ARG A 54 11.66 14.33 -6.17
N ASN A 55 10.43 14.47 -5.69
CA ASN A 55 9.96 15.66 -4.99
C ASN A 55 10.08 15.54 -3.45
N GLY A 56 10.84 14.57 -2.95
CA GLY A 56 11.15 14.43 -1.51
C GLY A 56 10.01 13.86 -0.67
N MET A 57 9.02 13.22 -1.30
CA MET A 57 7.88 12.59 -0.63
C MET A 57 8.04 11.06 -0.62
N ILE A 58 7.39 10.42 0.35
CA ILE A 58 7.34 8.96 0.48
C ILE A 58 6.13 8.44 -0.32
N PRO A 59 6.31 7.55 -1.29
CA PRO A 59 5.19 6.89 -1.94
C PRO A 59 4.58 5.84 -1.00
N LEU A 60 3.27 5.96 -0.77
CA LEU A 60 2.43 4.90 -0.19
C LEU A 60 1.71 4.21 -1.33
N VAL A 61 2.16 3.00 -1.66
CA VAL A 61 1.74 2.25 -2.84
C VAL A 61 0.79 1.15 -2.40
N CYS A 62 -0.46 1.25 -2.83
CA CYS A 62 -1.47 0.23 -2.62
C CYS A 62 -1.21 -0.98 -3.52
N ILE A 63 -1.12 -2.15 -2.91
CA ILE A 63 -0.93 -3.44 -3.58
C ILE A 63 -1.94 -4.46 -3.07
N GLY A 64 -2.27 -5.44 -3.89
CA GLY A 64 -3.10 -6.54 -3.42
C GLY A 64 -3.64 -7.41 -4.53
N GLU A 65 -3.93 -8.66 -4.18
CA GLU A 65 -4.47 -9.64 -5.11
C GLU A 65 -5.96 -9.43 -5.36
N ARG A 66 -6.38 -9.62 -6.60
CA ARG A 66 -7.79 -9.57 -7.02
C ARG A 66 -8.45 -10.93 -6.86
N SER A 67 -7.68 -12.00 -6.96
CA SER A 67 -8.18 -13.36 -6.91
C SER A 67 -8.37 -13.81 -5.46
N LYS A 68 -9.57 -14.30 -5.13
CA LYS A 68 -9.75 -15.14 -3.95
C LYS A 68 -9.53 -16.60 -4.36
N ALA A 69 -8.29 -17.06 -4.27
CA ALA A 69 -7.97 -18.45 -4.59
C ALA A 69 -8.74 -19.41 -3.67
N GLY A 70 -9.35 -20.44 -4.25
CA GLY A 70 -9.93 -21.55 -3.51
C GLY A 70 -8.88 -22.66 -3.27
N GLY A 71 -9.17 -23.57 -2.35
CA GLY A 71 -8.31 -24.72 -2.05
C GLY A 71 -7.46 -24.51 -0.79
N GLU A 72 -6.25 -25.08 -0.78
CA GLU A 72 -5.35 -25.03 0.37
C GLU A 72 -4.80 -23.63 0.62
N ALA A 73 -4.62 -23.26 1.89
CA ALA A 73 -4.14 -21.94 2.30
C ALA A 73 -2.78 -21.58 1.66
N ALA A 74 -1.88 -22.55 1.48
CA ALA A 74 -0.58 -22.33 0.85
C ALA A 74 -0.68 -21.87 -0.62
N THR A 75 -1.65 -22.41 -1.36
CA THR A 75 -1.92 -22.00 -2.74
C THR A 75 -2.45 -20.57 -2.78
N ALA A 76 -3.34 -20.21 -1.85
CA ALA A 76 -3.89 -18.86 -1.77
C ALA A 76 -2.82 -17.80 -1.47
N VAL A 77 -1.90 -18.09 -0.55
CA VAL A 77 -0.78 -17.19 -0.25
C VAL A 77 0.15 -17.05 -1.46
N THR A 78 0.50 -18.16 -2.12
CA THR A 78 1.37 -18.12 -3.32
C THR A 78 0.76 -17.25 -4.42
N THR A 79 -0.52 -17.47 -4.75
CA THR A 79 -1.23 -16.66 -5.76
C THR A 79 -1.28 -15.18 -5.37
N ALA A 80 -1.55 -14.88 -4.10
CA ALA A 80 -1.59 -13.50 -3.62
C ALA A 80 -0.24 -12.80 -3.77
N VAL A 81 0.85 -13.50 -3.41
CA VAL A 81 2.22 -12.98 -3.52
C VAL A 81 2.62 -12.77 -4.98
N ASP A 82 2.27 -13.69 -5.88
CA ASP A 82 2.57 -13.56 -7.32
C ASP A 82 1.87 -12.33 -7.93
N GLU A 83 0.60 -12.11 -7.60
CA GLU A 83 -0.15 -10.92 -8.04
C GLU A 83 0.40 -9.63 -7.42
N CYS A 84 0.78 -9.65 -6.14
CA CYS A 84 1.38 -8.49 -5.48
C CYS A 84 2.77 -8.19 -6.07
N ARG A 85 3.57 -9.21 -6.39
CA ARG A 85 4.90 -9.04 -6.97
C ARG A 85 4.85 -8.29 -8.31
N GLN A 86 3.85 -8.56 -9.15
CA GLN A 86 3.65 -7.82 -10.41
C GLN A 86 3.42 -6.32 -10.20
N GLN A 87 2.91 -5.93 -9.03
CA GLN A 87 2.66 -4.53 -8.65
C GLN A 87 3.88 -3.91 -7.96
N VAL A 88 4.58 -4.69 -7.13
CA VAL A 88 5.75 -4.27 -6.34
C VAL A 88 6.99 -4.08 -7.22
N ASP A 89 7.31 -5.06 -8.07
CA ASP A 89 8.52 -5.07 -8.90
C ASP A 89 8.69 -3.78 -9.75
N PRO A 90 7.71 -3.34 -10.55
CA PRO A 90 7.87 -2.12 -11.37
C PRO A 90 8.00 -0.86 -10.52
N VAL A 91 7.32 -0.79 -9.37
CA VAL A 91 7.43 0.35 -8.46
C VAL A 91 8.83 0.41 -7.89
N LEU A 92 9.32 -0.65 -7.24
CA LEU A 92 10.64 -0.63 -6.60
C LEU A 92 11.78 -0.46 -7.60
N ALA A 93 11.65 -0.99 -8.82
CA ALA A 93 12.61 -0.79 -9.90
C ALA A 93 12.68 0.67 -10.41
N SER A 94 11.61 1.45 -10.22
CA SER A 94 11.55 2.85 -10.66
C SER A 94 12.15 3.85 -9.66
N LEU A 95 12.52 3.38 -8.46
CA LEU A 95 12.95 4.23 -7.35
C LEU A 95 14.46 4.12 -7.10
N PRO A 96 15.11 5.19 -6.61
CA PRO A 96 16.42 5.07 -5.96
C PRO A 96 16.40 3.98 -4.90
N ASP A 97 17.50 3.23 -4.82
CA ASP A 97 17.64 2.07 -3.93
C ASP A 97 17.52 2.44 -2.43
N ASP A 98 17.92 3.67 -2.07
CA ASP A 98 17.86 4.24 -0.73
C ASP A 98 16.54 4.96 -0.40
N ALA A 99 15.63 5.08 -1.37
CA ALA A 99 14.33 5.73 -1.15
C ALA A 99 13.44 4.91 -0.21
N GLU A 100 12.81 5.62 0.74
CA GLU A 100 11.78 5.05 1.61
C GLU A 100 10.47 4.82 0.84
N VAL A 101 9.82 3.68 1.08
CA VAL A 101 8.55 3.28 0.46
C VAL A 101 7.63 2.66 1.50
N VAL A 102 6.33 2.93 1.37
CA VAL A 102 5.29 2.24 2.12
C VAL A 102 4.45 1.40 1.17
N LEU A 103 4.34 0.10 1.39
CA LEU A 103 3.44 -0.79 0.68
C LEU A 103 2.18 -0.98 1.52
N ALA A 104 1.02 -0.54 1.04
CA ALA A 104 -0.26 -0.79 1.70
C ALA A 104 -0.90 -2.03 1.08
N TYR A 105 -0.87 -3.15 1.80
CA TYR A 105 -1.45 -4.41 1.36
C TYR A 105 -2.97 -4.43 1.61
N GLU A 106 -3.73 -4.59 0.52
CA GLU A 106 -5.18 -4.55 0.46
C GLU A 106 -5.70 -5.75 -0.35
N PRO A 107 -6.11 -6.87 0.28
CA PRO A 107 -6.70 -7.98 -0.46
C PRO A 107 -7.97 -7.50 -1.17
N VAL A 108 -7.88 -7.26 -2.49
CA VAL A 108 -8.87 -6.48 -3.25
C VAL A 108 -10.21 -7.21 -3.28
N TRP A 109 -10.19 -8.54 -3.27
CA TRP A 109 -11.39 -9.38 -3.19
C TRP A 109 -12.17 -9.21 -1.88
N ALA A 110 -11.55 -8.69 -0.81
CA ALA A 110 -12.19 -8.46 0.49
C ALA A 110 -12.73 -7.02 0.63
N ILE A 111 -12.41 -6.11 -0.30
CA ILE A 111 -12.88 -4.73 -0.26
C ILE A 111 -14.41 -4.70 -0.47
N GLY A 112 -15.14 -4.26 0.55
CA GLY A 112 -16.60 -4.23 0.54
C GLY A 112 -17.27 -5.59 0.73
N ALA A 113 -16.50 -6.65 1.01
CA ALA A 113 -17.04 -7.95 1.36
C ALA A 113 -17.67 -7.93 2.77
N ALA A 114 -18.57 -8.89 3.03
CA ALA A 114 -19.23 -9.02 4.33
C ALA A 114 -18.27 -9.40 5.47
N GLN A 115 -17.14 -10.02 5.13
CA GLN A 115 -16.09 -10.41 6.08
C GLN A 115 -14.74 -9.90 5.55
N PRO A 116 -13.87 -9.40 6.44
CA PRO A 116 -12.49 -9.07 6.08
C PRO A 116 -11.71 -10.33 5.70
N ALA A 117 -10.51 -10.14 5.16
CA ALA A 117 -9.56 -11.24 5.01
C ALA A 117 -9.12 -11.76 6.39
N ASP A 118 -8.91 -13.07 6.50
CA ASP A 118 -8.45 -13.68 7.74
C ASP A 118 -7.05 -13.16 8.12
N ALA A 119 -6.84 -12.90 9.42
CA ALA A 119 -5.58 -12.33 9.91
C ALA A 119 -4.37 -13.21 9.56
N GLU A 120 -4.52 -14.54 9.63
CA GLU A 120 -3.46 -15.50 9.25
C GLU A 120 -3.07 -15.38 7.78
N HIS A 121 -4.05 -15.19 6.88
CA HIS A 121 -3.78 -14.96 5.46
C HIS A 121 -3.01 -13.66 5.25
N VAL A 122 -3.45 -12.57 5.89
CA VAL A 122 -2.79 -11.26 5.80
C VAL A 122 -1.34 -11.36 6.27
N VAL A 123 -1.10 -11.95 7.45
CA VAL A 123 0.26 -12.11 8.00
C VAL A 123 1.13 -12.99 7.11
N ALA A 124 0.59 -14.07 6.55
CA ALA A 124 1.33 -14.95 5.66
C ALA A 124 1.74 -14.22 4.37
N VAL A 125 0.81 -13.50 3.74
CA VAL A 125 1.08 -12.75 2.51
C VAL A 125 2.08 -11.63 2.75
N THR A 126 1.91 -10.82 3.80
CA THR A 126 2.81 -9.68 4.04
C THR A 126 4.22 -10.12 4.45
N LYS A 127 4.37 -11.22 5.19
CA LYS A 127 5.69 -11.85 5.44
C LYS A 127 6.34 -12.33 4.15
N ALA A 128 5.57 -12.93 3.26
CA ALA A 128 6.10 -13.39 1.97
C ALA A 128 6.46 -12.23 1.04
N ILE A 129 5.67 -11.15 1.00
CA ILE A 129 6.01 -9.90 0.30
C ILE A 129 7.32 -9.32 0.85
N ARG A 130 7.48 -9.28 2.17
CA ARG A 130 8.72 -8.81 2.82
C ARG A 130 9.93 -9.67 2.46
N ALA A 131 9.72 -10.96 2.19
CA ALA A 131 10.76 -11.90 1.80
C ALA A 131 11.10 -11.86 0.30
N LEU A 132 10.39 -11.06 -0.51
CA LEU A 132 10.75 -10.87 -1.91
C LEU A 132 12.14 -10.25 -2.02
N GLU A 133 12.95 -10.75 -2.94
CA GLU A 133 14.32 -10.28 -3.16
C GLU A 133 14.39 -8.78 -3.44
N CYS A 134 13.45 -8.28 -4.26
CA CYS A 134 13.32 -6.85 -4.58
C CYS A 134 12.99 -5.96 -3.38
N VAL A 135 12.47 -6.53 -2.29
CA VAL A 135 12.20 -5.83 -1.02
C VAL A 135 13.40 -5.96 -0.08
N GLN A 136 13.94 -7.18 0.08
CA GLN A 136 15.02 -7.46 1.04
C GLN A 136 16.36 -6.80 0.66
N GLN A 137 16.64 -6.64 -0.63
CA GLN A 137 17.91 -6.10 -1.10
C GLN A 137 17.98 -4.57 -1.09
N ARG A 138 16.87 -3.89 -0.82
CA ARG A 138 16.83 -2.43 -0.82
C ARG A 138 17.61 -1.85 0.35
N LYS A 139 18.32 -0.74 0.10
CA LYS A 139 18.94 0.07 1.17
C LYS A 139 17.92 0.94 1.89
N GLY A 140 16.92 1.42 1.16
CA GLY A 140 15.85 2.26 1.67
C GLY A 140 14.86 1.46 2.51
N THR A 141 14.22 2.13 3.46
CA THR A 141 13.22 1.47 4.31
C THR A 141 12.00 1.11 3.49
N THR A 142 11.57 -0.15 3.55
CA THR A 142 10.27 -0.59 3.02
C THR A 142 9.37 -0.97 4.19
N ARG A 143 8.30 -0.19 4.41
CA ARG A 143 7.26 -0.53 5.39
C ARG A 143 6.09 -1.20 4.70
N ILE A 144 5.41 -2.13 5.38
CA ILE A 144 4.21 -2.81 4.89
C ILE A 144 3.08 -2.51 5.87
N LEU A 145 2.03 -1.83 5.41
CA LEU A 145 0.82 -1.56 6.18
C LEU A 145 -0.31 -2.48 5.72
N TYR A 146 -1.25 -2.79 6.61
CA TYR A 146 -2.51 -3.40 6.21
C TYR A 146 -3.54 -2.32 5.86
N GLY A 147 -4.03 -2.30 4.62
CA GLY A 147 -5.03 -1.33 4.12
C GLY A 147 -6.46 -1.86 4.01
N GLY A 148 -6.71 -3.10 4.40
CA GLY A 148 -8.07 -3.65 4.41
C GLY A 148 -8.96 -3.05 5.50
N SER A 149 -10.16 -3.60 5.67
CA SER A 149 -11.07 -3.15 6.73
C SER A 149 -10.45 -3.41 8.10
N ALA A 150 -10.14 -2.34 8.83
CA ALA A 150 -9.43 -2.39 10.10
C ALA A 150 -10.09 -1.53 11.17
N GLY A 151 -9.96 -1.96 12.42
CA GLY A 151 -10.46 -1.29 13.62
C GLY A 151 -9.74 -1.82 14.88
N PRO A 152 -10.10 -1.32 16.07
CA PRO A 152 -9.42 -1.67 17.32
C PRO A 152 -9.36 -3.18 17.56
N GLY A 153 -8.19 -3.65 17.98
CA GLY A 153 -7.86 -5.05 18.25
C GLY A 153 -7.40 -5.84 17.03
N LEU A 154 -7.50 -5.28 15.81
CA LEU A 154 -7.01 -5.98 14.62
C LEU A 154 -5.49 -5.91 14.50
N PHE A 155 -4.85 -4.80 14.90
CA PHE A 155 -3.41 -4.67 14.75
C PHE A 155 -2.66 -5.72 15.56
N GLU A 156 -3.13 -6.01 16.77
CA GLU A 156 -2.57 -7.07 17.61
C GLU A 156 -2.55 -8.44 16.92
N GLN A 157 -3.53 -8.73 16.05
CA GLN A 157 -3.59 -9.97 15.27
C GLN A 157 -2.66 -9.96 14.05
N LEU A 158 -2.25 -8.77 13.59
CA LEU A 158 -1.47 -8.59 12.36
C LEU A 158 0.00 -8.21 12.62
N LYS A 159 0.36 -7.81 13.84
CA LYS A 159 1.65 -7.18 14.19
C LYS A 159 2.89 -7.98 13.79
N ASP A 160 2.78 -9.30 13.69
CA ASP A 160 3.90 -10.14 13.25
C ASP A 160 4.17 -10.03 11.74
N GLY A 161 3.24 -9.46 10.97
CA GLY A 161 3.31 -9.35 9.52
C GLY A 161 3.33 -7.92 8.98
N VAL A 162 2.89 -6.92 9.74
CA VAL A 162 2.73 -5.53 9.26
C VAL A 162 3.33 -4.51 10.22
N ASP A 163 3.77 -3.39 9.67
CA ASP A 163 4.39 -2.27 10.38
C ASP A 163 3.34 -1.21 10.84
N GLY A 164 2.06 -1.43 10.54
CA GLY A 164 0.96 -0.55 10.92
C GLY A 164 -0.31 -0.79 10.11
N LEU A 165 -1.26 0.15 10.23
CA LEU A 165 -2.56 0.11 9.55
C LEU A 165 -2.72 1.33 8.63
N PHE A 166 -3.37 1.12 7.48
CA PHE A 166 -3.85 2.15 6.58
C PHE A 166 -5.40 2.16 6.63
N LEU A 167 -5.96 3.14 7.33
CA LEU A 167 -7.39 3.17 7.67
C LEU A 167 -8.18 4.01 6.67
N GLY A 168 -9.17 3.40 6.02
CA GLY A 168 -10.14 4.09 5.18
C GLY A 168 -11.27 4.74 5.99
N ARG A 169 -12.54 4.45 5.62
CA ARG A 169 -13.75 5.05 6.23
C ARG A 169 -13.80 4.98 7.76
N PHE A 170 -13.18 3.97 8.37
CA PHE A 170 -13.12 3.81 9.82
C PHE A 170 -12.46 5.01 10.52
N ALA A 171 -11.47 5.64 9.87
CA ALA A 171 -10.76 6.80 10.41
C ALA A 171 -11.63 8.07 10.51
N HIS A 172 -12.84 8.08 9.93
CA HIS A 172 -13.76 9.22 10.02
C HIS A 172 -14.41 9.36 11.40
N ASP A 173 -14.35 8.34 12.26
CA ASP A 173 -14.67 8.45 13.68
C ASP A 173 -13.38 8.80 14.46
N PRO A 174 -13.20 10.05 14.94
CA PRO A 174 -11.96 10.47 15.59
C PRO A 174 -11.66 9.69 16.88
N ALA A 175 -12.69 9.27 17.62
CA ALA A 175 -12.49 8.53 18.87
C ALA A 175 -11.96 7.13 18.58
N GLN A 176 -12.47 6.48 17.54
CA GLN A 176 -12.00 5.18 17.11
C GLN A 176 -10.62 5.26 16.46
N PHE A 177 -10.38 6.26 15.61
CA PHE A 177 -9.07 6.52 15.02
C PHE A 177 -7.99 6.68 16.09
N TYR A 178 -8.26 7.50 17.11
CA TYR A 178 -7.33 7.71 18.23
C TYR A 178 -7.06 6.42 19.01
N ARG A 179 -8.08 5.59 19.27
CA ARG A 179 -7.90 4.28 19.93
C ARG A 179 -6.99 3.36 19.13
N THR A 180 -7.17 3.30 17.81
CA THR A 180 -6.31 2.48 16.94
C THR A 180 -4.86 2.98 16.95
N ILE A 181 -4.63 4.30 17.00
CA ILE A 181 -3.27 4.85 17.16
C ILE A 181 -2.65 4.36 18.48
N LEU A 182 -3.37 4.42 19.59
CA LEU A 182 -2.87 3.97 20.89
C LEU A 182 -2.52 2.48 20.90
N GLU A 183 -3.32 1.65 20.22
CA GLU A 183 -3.04 0.23 20.04
C GLU A 183 -1.73 0.01 19.28
N VAL A 184 -1.54 0.67 18.14
CA VAL A 184 -0.33 0.53 17.32
C VAL A 184 0.92 1.02 18.05
N VAL A 185 0.81 2.11 18.82
CA VAL A 185 1.94 2.68 19.58
C VAL A 185 2.33 1.83 20.79
N ALA A 186 1.41 1.04 21.34
CA ALA A 186 1.65 0.24 22.54
C ALA A 186 2.29 -1.13 22.27
N ALA A 187 2.32 -1.55 21.00
CA ALA A 187 2.90 -2.83 20.55
C ALA A 187 4.40 -2.72 20.30
#